data_AF-A0A1M5TLK0-F1
#
_entry.id   AF-A0A1M5TLK0-F1
#
_cell.length_a   1.000
_cell.length_b   1.000
_cell.length_c   1.000
_cell.angle_alpha   90.00
_cell.angle_beta   90.00
_cell.angle_gamma   90.00
#
_symmetry.space_group_name_H-M   'P 1'
#
loop_
_entity.id
_entity.type
_entity.pdbx_description
1 polymer ?
#
loop_
_entity_poly.entity_id
_entity_poly.type
_entity_poly.pdbx_seq_one_letter_code
_entity_poly.pdbx_strand_id
1 'polypeptide(L)'
;MKRVGNRSRALLLLVLIVLAGLSFYIFRLLGSGRTWASYPSNQTVYSGGVLKLGTVLDRNGLVLSTMTDGKRTYAEDKTVRAATLHAVGDLSGNIGTGALSQFASRLIGYNFLTGAYSRTGEGKDLRLSIDADLNVAAYKALNGRKGAVGVVNYKTGEILSMVSSPSYDPLNAPDFSANPDKYEGVFINRFLSSAYTPGSTFKLVTLAAAIENLPDLYDRVFDCEGSLKVGGDIVNDTGKHGKIGIEDALAVSCNVAFAQLALDLGADTLNKYADRLGLTSGIDIDGIKTAAGNFTKAVAGTADLAWSGIGQYNDTVCPANMLRYVSAIANGGVAVNMSLIHETGLKGLLPAGSQRLLSKDTADKIATMMNYDVYKTYGKDNFPGLELYAKSGTAEVGGGQSPHSWFVGYITNKDYPLAFVVVVENGGSGAQNAGKVANTVLQAAIKK
;
A
#
# COMPACT_ATOMS: atom_id res chain seq x y z
N MET A 1 -49.09 -4.31 -52.98
CA MET A 1 -48.45 -3.30 -52.10
C MET A 1 -48.28 -3.75 -50.64
N LYS A 2 -49.29 -4.30 -49.94
CA LYS A 2 -49.16 -4.78 -48.53
C LYS A 2 -48.01 -5.77 -48.28
N ARG A 3 -47.78 -6.71 -49.21
CA ARG A 3 -46.66 -7.68 -49.13
C ARG A 3 -45.28 -7.00 -49.20
N VAL A 4 -45.15 -5.90 -49.93
CA VAL A 4 -43.88 -5.16 -50.05
C VAL A 4 -43.62 -4.38 -48.76
N GLY A 5 -44.62 -3.69 -48.22
CA GLY A 5 -44.49 -2.97 -46.94
C GLY A 5 -44.16 -3.89 -45.75
N ASN A 6 -44.74 -5.09 -45.69
CA ASN A 6 -44.41 -6.06 -44.65
C ASN A 6 -42.96 -6.59 -44.79
N ARG A 7 -42.50 -6.83 -46.02
CA ARG A 7 -41.11 -7.24 -46.29
C ARG A 7 -40.11 -6.13 -45.94
N SER A 8 -40.41 -4.87 -46.26
CA SER A 8 -39.58 -3.72 -45.90
C SER A 8 -39.48 -3.52 -44.38
N ARG A 9 -40.57 -3.67 -43.64
CA ARG A 9 -40.56 -3.61 -42.16
C ARG A 9 -39.74 -4.75 -41.55
N ALA A 10 -39.87 -5.96 -42.08
CA ALA A 10 -39.07 -7.11 -41.64
C ALA A 10 -37.57 -6.88 -41.89
N LEU A 11 -37.20 -6.33 -43.05
CA LEU A 11 -35.81 -5.96 -43.37
C LEU A 11 -35.28 -4.87 -42.43
N LEU A 12 -36.07 -3.81 -42.16
CA LEU A 12 -35.68 -2.77 -41.21
C LEU A 12 -35.49 -3.33 -39.79
N LEU A 13 -36.36 -4.24 -39.35
CA LEU A 13 -36.22 -4.91 -38.07
C LEU A 13 -34.94 -5.77 -38.01
N LEU A 14 -34.62 -6.51 -39.07
CA LEU A 14 -33.37 -7.26 -39.17
C LEU A 14 -32.14 -6.36 -39.11
N VAL A 15 -32.16 -5.22 -39.82
CA VAL A 15 -31.08 -4.22 -39.76
C VAL A 15 -30.92 -3.69 -38.34
N LEU A 16 -32.01 -3.35 -37.65
CA LEU A 16 -31.97 -2.89 -36.26
C LEU A 16 -31.40 -3.95 -35.31
N ILE A 17 -31.75 -5.22 -35.48
CA ILE A 17 -31.19 -6.33 -34.68
C ILE A 17 -29.69 -6.46 -34.90
N VAL A 18 -29.22 -6.38 -36.15
CA VAL A 18 -27.79 -6.41 -36.47
C VAL A 18 -27.06 -5.22 -35.85
N LEU A 19 -27.61 -4.01 -35.97
CA LEU A 19 -27.02 -2.80 -35.36
C LEU A 19 -26.97 -2.89 -33.84
N ALA A 20 -28.02 -3.41 -33.20
CA ALA A 20 -28.05 -3.64 -31.76
C ALA A 20 -27.01 -4.68 -31.33
N GLY A 21 -26.90 -5.79 -32.05
CA GLY A 21 -25.89 -6.82 -31.82
C GLY A 21 -24.46 -6.30 -31.99
N LEU A 22 -24.21 -5.50 -33.04
CA LEU A 22 -22.91 -4.87 -33.27
C LEU A 22 -22.58 -3.85 -32.18
N SER A 23 -23.55 -3.04 -31.77
CA SER A 23 -23.36 -2.06 -30.70
C SER A 23 -23.05 -2.75 -29.37
N PHE A 24 -23.75 -3.84 -29.05
CA PHE A 24 -23.47 -4.67 -27.89
C PHE A 24 -22.08 -5.32 -27.96
N TYR A 25 -21.70 -5.83 -29.13
CA TYR A 25 -20.37 -6.40 -29.34
C TYR A 25 -19.26 -5.35 -29.17
N ILE A 26 -19.39 -4.17 -29.77
CA ILE A 26 -18.42 -3.07 -29.64
C ILE A 26 -18.34 -2.61 -28.18
N PHE A 27 -19.48 -2.47 -27.50
CA PHE A 27 -19.51 -2.14 -26.08
C PHE A 27 -18.76 -3.17 -25.23
N ARG A 28 -19.01 -4.46 -25.47
CA ARG A 28 -18.28 -5.57 -24.81
C ARG A 28 -16.79 -5.57 -25.17
N LEU A 29 -16.43 -5.30 -26.43
CA LEU A 29 -15.04 -5.25 -26.87
C LEU A 29 -14.28 -4.09 -26.23
N LEU A 30 -14.90 -2.91 -26.14
CA LEU A 30 -14.33 -1.74 -25.46
C LEU A 30 -14.13 -2.00 -23.96
N GLY A 31 -15.07 -2.69 -23.31
CA GLY A 31 -15.01 -2.98 -21.87
C GLY A 31 -14.13 -4.18 -21.50
N SER A 32 -14.07 -5.21 -22.34
CA SER A 32 -13.48 -6.52 -21.99
C SER A 32 -12.40 -7.02 -22.95
N GLY A 33 -12.17 -6.33 -24.07
CA GLY A 33 -11.22 -6.78 -25.10
C GLY A 33 -9.79 -6.92 -24.59
N ARG A 34 -9.35 -6.04 -23.67
CA ARG A 34 -8.04 -6.14 -22.99
C ARG A 34 -7.91 -7.45 -22.23
N THR A 35 -8.91 -7.75 -21.40
CA THR A 35 -8.98 -8.96 -20.56
C THR A 35 -9.03 -10.21 -21.40
N TRP A 36 -9.79 -10.22 -22.50
CA TRP A 36 -9.85 -11.35 -23.41
C TRP A 36 -8.51 -11.62 -24.10
N ALA A 37 -7.84 -10.56 -24.57
CA ALA A 37 -6.55 -10.68 -25.24
C ALA A 37 -5.43 -11.15 -24.30
N SER A 38 -5.45 -10.71 -23.04
CA SER A 38 -4.47 -11.09 -22.02
C SER A 38 -4.90 -12.30 -21.18
N TYR A 39 -5.92 -13.05 -21.60
CA TYR A 39 -6.37 -14.21 -20.85
C TYR A 39 -5.36 -15.38 -20.98
N PRO A 40 -5.01 -16.10 -19.90
CA PRO A 40 -3.98 -17.13 -19.92
C PRO A 40 -4.19 -18.29 -20.92
N SER A 41 -5.43 -18.52 -21.38
CA SER A 41 -5.71 -19.53 -22.43
C SER A 41 -5.35 -19.05 -23.85
N ASN A 42 -4.98 -17.79 -24.03
CA ASN A 42 -4.55 -17.26 -25.32
C ASN A 42 -3.14 -17.78 -25.66
N GLN A 43 -3.08 -18.87 -26.42
CA GLN A 43 -1.83 -19.54 -26.83
C GLN A 43 -0.91 -18.69 -27.72
N THR A 44 -1.42 -17.60 -28.31
CA THR A 44 -0.59 -16.67 -29.10
C THR A 44 0.32 -15.84 -28.21
N VAL A 45 -0.05 -15.62 -26.95
CA VAL A 45 0.72 -14.79 -26.00
C VAL A 45 1.15 -15.57 -24.74
N TYR A 46 0.62 -16.77 -24.51
CA TYR A 46 0.97 -17.67 -23.40
C TYR A 46 1.46 -19.05 -23.88
N SER A 47 2.29 -19.75 -23.09
CA SER A 47 2.44 -21.22 -23.15
C SER A 47 2.65 -21.80 -21.78
N GLY A 48 1.93 -22.89 -21.51
CA GLY A 48 1.93 -23.49 -20.18
C GLY A 48 1.48 -22.51 -19.09
N GLY A 49 0.65 -21.52 -19.43
CA GLY A 49 0.24 -20.44 -18.51
C GLY A 49 1.24 -19.30 -18.34
N VAL A 50 2.44 -19.38 -18.94
CA VAL A 50 3.48 -18.35 -18.83
C VAL A 50 3.37 -17.33 -19.97
N LEU A 51 3.39 -16.04 -19.63
CA LEU A 51 3.38 -14.94 -20.60
C LEU A 51 4.68 -14.93 -21.43
N LYS A 52 4.54 -14.96 -22.76
CA LYS A 52 5.67 -15.03 -23.71
C LYS A 52 6.12 -13.71 -24.31
N LEU A 53 5.57 -12.59 -23.89
CA LEU A 53 5.77 -11.30 -24.55
C LEU A 53 6.15 -10.21 -23.57
N GLY A 54 6.95 -9.26 -24.04
CA GLY A 54 7.30 -8.01 -23.34
C GLY A 54 8.42 -8.16 -22.32
N THR A 55 8.96 -7.02 -21.93
CA THR A 55 10.03 -6.90 -20.93
C THR A 55 9.54 -6.06 -19.77
N VAL A 56 9.80 -6.51 -18.54
CA VAL A 56 9.59 -5.74 -17.32
C VAL A 56 10.93 -5.13 -16.92
N LEU A 57 10.98 -3.82 -16.82
CA LEU A 57 12.14 -3.03 -16.43
C LEU A 57 11.88 -2.37 -15.07
N ASP A 58 12.93 -2.21 -14.27
CA ASP A 58 12.92 -1.27 -13.15
C ASP A 58 13.00 0.18 -13.66
N ARG A 59 12.86 1.16 -12.76
CA ARG A 59 12.88 2.57 -13.12
C ARG A 59 14.18 3.03 -13.79
N ASN A 60 15.29 2.37 -13.46
CA ASN A 60 16.64 2.69 -13.94
C ASN A 60 16.99 1.93 -15.24
N GLY A 61 16.08 1.07 -15.73
CA GLY A 61 16.26 0.28 -16.95
C GLY A 61 16.88 -1.10 -16.73
N LEU A 62 17.05 -1.55 -15.49
CA LEU A 62 17.44 -2.92 -15.20
C LEU A 62 16.33 -3.88 -15.65
N VAL A 63 16.69 -4.91 -16.40
CA VAL A 63 15.75 -5.96 -16.82
C VAL A 63 15.39 -6.85 -15.63
N LEU A 64 14.14 -6.77 -15.20
CA LEU A 64 13.60 -7.59 -14.11
C LEU A 64 13.03 -8.92 -14.61
N SER A 65 12.40 -8.92 -15.79
CA SER A 65 11.98 -10.13 -16.50
C SER A 65 11.83 -9.89 -18.00
N THR A 66 12.31 -10.81 -18.83
CA THR A 66 12.21 -10.73 -20.30
C THR A 66 12.06 -12.13 -20.91
N MET A 67 12.10 -12.21 -22.23
CA MET A 67 12.16 -13.46 -22.98
C MET A 67 13.56 -13.68 -23.53
N THR A 68 14.15 -14.83 -23.24
CA THR A 68 15.43 -15.27 -23.81
C THR A 68 15.23 -16.67 -24.37
N ASP A 69 15.57 -16.90 -25.64
CA ASP A 69 15.45 -18.20 -26.32
C ASP A 69 14.07 -18.87 -26.15
N GLY A 70 13.00 -18.07 -26.23
CA GLY A 70 11.62 -18.54 -26.11
C GLY A 70 11.16 -18.89 -24.69
N LYS A 71 11.98 -18.64 -23.66
CA LYS A 71 11.64 -18.83 -22.25
C LYS A 71 11.62 -17.50 -21.51
N ARG A 72 10.71 -17.35 -20.55
CA ARG A 72 10.71 -16.20 -19.66
C ARG A 72 11.82 -16.34 -18.63
N THR A 73 12.67 -15.33 -18.57
CA THR A 73 13.79 -15.20 -17.65
C THR A 73 13.57 -14.03 -16.69
N TYR A 74 14.44 -13.90 -15.69
CA TYR A 74 14.44 -12.84 -14.69
C TYR A 74 15.83 -12.22 -14.58
N ALA A 75 15.97 -11.13 -13.83
CA ALA A 75 17.25 -10.49 -13.53
C ALA A 75 18.35 -11.49 -13.14
N GLU A 76 19.59 -11.25 -13.55
CA GLU A 76 20.71 -12.18 -13.32
C GLU A 76 21.01 -12.41 -11.83
N ASP A 77 20.91 -11.36 -11.01
CA ASP A 77 21.15 -11.43 -9.57
C ASP A 77 19.96 -12.05 -8.83
N LYS A 78 20.21 -13.14 -8.09
CA LYS A 78 19.18 -13.87 -7.33
C LYS A 78 18.49 -13.04 -6.25
N THR A 79 19.22 -12.10 -5.65
CA THR A 79 18.70 -11.24 -4.60
C THR A 79 17.80 -10.17 -5.18
N VAL A 80 18.12 -9.62 -6.36
CA VAL A 80 17.19 -8.76 -7.12
C VAL A 80 15.91 -9.52 -7.41
N ARG A 81 15.98 -10.75 -7.95
CA ARG A 81 14.77 -11.53 -8.26
C ARG A 81 13.88 -11.74 -7.03
N ALA A 82 14.47 -12.14 -5.90
CA ALA A 82 13.73 -12.34 -4.66
C ALA A 82 13.18 -11.01 -4.10
N ALA A 83 13.93 -9.92 -4.18
CA ALA A 83 13.51 -8.62 -3.68
C ALA A 83 12.41 -7.97 -4.52
N THR A 84 12.34 -8.26 -5.82
CA THR A 84 11.32 -7.71 -6.74
C THR A 84 10.21 -8.70 -7.06
N LEU A 85 10.20 -9.91 -6.48
CA LEU A 85 9.28 -10.98 -6.80
C LEU A 85 7.81 -10.52 -6.83
N HIS A 86 7.33 -9.85 -5.77
CA HIS A 86 5.92 -9.44 -5.70
C HIS A 86 5.57 -8.25 -6.59
N ALA A 87 6.56 -7.51 -7.08
CA ALA A 87 6.38 -6.47 -8.08
C ALA A 87 6.34 -7.05 -9.50
N VAL A 88 7.19 -8.03 -9.79
CA VAL A 88 7.30 -8.64 -11.12
C VAL A 88 6.23 -9.74 -11.32
N GLY A 89 6.02 -10.59 -10.33
CA GLY A 89 5.22 -11.81 -10.40
C GLY A 89 6.08 -13.05 -10.62
N ASP A 90 5.47 -14.22 -10.43
CA ASP A 90 6.08 -15.54 -10.66
C ASP A 90 5.63 -16.17 -11.99
N LEU A 91 6.33 -17.22 -12.43
CA LEU A 91 6.03 -17.90 -13.70
C LEU A 91 4.66 -18.59 -13.69
N SER A 92 4.20 -19.05 -12.53
CA SER A 92 2.93 -19.75 -12.39
C SER A 92 1.73 -18.81 -12.22
N GLY A 93 1.98 -17.49 -12.12
CA GLY A 93 0.93 -16.48 -11.95
C GLY A 93 0.24 -16.54 -10.58
N ASN A 94 0.86 -17.15 -9.57
CA ASN A 94 0.30 -17.23 -8.22
C ASN A 94 0.24 -15.84 -7.55
N ILE A 95 1.16 -14.94 -7.91
CA ILE A 95 1.18 -13.55 -7.48
C ILE A 95 0.37 -12.72 -8.47
N GLY A 96 -0.95 -12.69 -8.28
CA GLY A 96 -1.88 -11.99 -9.17
C GLY A 96 -1.66 -10.48 -9.26
N THR A 97 -1.05 -9.86 -8.25
CA THR A 97 -0.73 -8.42 -8.23
C THR A 97 0.60 -8.08 -8.93
N GLY A 98 1.39 -9.07 -9.33
CA GLY A 98 2.65 -8.87 -10.03
C GLY A 98 2.46 -8.36 -11.46
N ALA A 99 3.46 -7.66 -11.98
CA ALA A 99 3.41 -7.03 -13.30
C ALA A 99 3.09 -8.00 -14.45
N LEU A 100 3.61 -9.23 -14.40
CA LEU A 100 3.34 -10.27 -15.40
C LEU A 100 1.86 -10.67 -15.48
N SER A 101 1.13 -10.54 -14.37
CA SER A 101 -0.30 -10.85 -14.28
C SER A 101 -1.14 -9.60 -14.53
N GLN A 102 -0.91 -8.55 -13.72
CA GLN A 102 -1.73 -7.34 -13.72
C GLN A 102 -1.56 -6.52 -15.00
N PHE A 103 -0.34 -6.43 -15.51
CA PHE A 103 0.00 -5.58 -16.66
C PHE A 103 0.24 -6.39 -17.93
N ALA A 104 -0.24 -7.64 -17.98
CA ALA A 104 -0.14 -8.52 -19.15
C ALA A 104 -0.61 -7.83 -20.45
N SER A 105 -1.73 -7.10 -20.41
CA SER A 105 -2.23 -6.36 -21.58
C SER A 105 -1.26 -5.28 -22.08
N ARG A 106 -0.51 -4.62 -21.18
CA ARG A 106 0.53 -3.65 -21.54
C ARG A 106 1.74 -4.35 -22.14
N LEU A 107 2.19 -5.47 -21.54
CA LEU A 107 3.31 -6.28 -22.00
C LEU A 107 3.05 -6.95 -23.37
N ILE A 108 1.81 -7.36 -23.64
CA ILE A 108 1.38 -7.85 -24.96
C ILE A 108 1.34 -6.70 -25.98
N GLY A 109 1.16 -5.46 -25.51
CA GLY A 109 1.00 -4.30 -26.36
C GLY A 109 -0.41 -4.19 -26.96
N TYR A 110 -1.42 -4.69 -26.25
CA TYR A 110 -2.81 -4.70 -26.72
C TYR A 110 -3.25 -3.33 -27.25
N ASN A 111 -3.85 -3.34 -28.42
CA ASN A 111 -4.50 -2.21 -29.04
C ASN A 111 -5.95 -2.57 -29.37
N PHE A 112 -6.88 -1.64 -29.20
CA PHE A 112 -8.29 -1.89 -29.51
C PHE A 112 -8.53 -2.25 -31.00
N LEU A 113 -7.78 -1.66 -31.92
CA LEU A 113 -7.91 -1.87 -33.36
C LEU A 113 -7.22 -3.15 -33.84
N THR A 114 -6.02 -3.46 -33.31
CA THR A 114 -5.21 -4.60 -33.76
C THR A 114 -5.22 -5.78 -32.79
N GLY A 115 -5.91 -5.68 -31.66
CA GLY A 115 -5.92 -6.70 -30.62
C GLY A 115 -4.53 -6.95 -30.04
N ALA A 116 -4.15 -8.22 -29.94
CA ALA A 116 -2.81 -8.66 -29.52
C ALA A 116 -1.83 -8.79 -30.71
N TYR A 117 -2.24 -8.47 -31.93
CA TYR A 117 -1.36 -8.59 -33.09
C TYR A 117 -0.23 -7.55 -33.06
N SER A 118 1.00 -8.03 -33.19
CA SER A 118 2.22 -7.24 -33.35
C SER A 118 2.93 -7.68 -34.63
N ARG A 119 3.36 -6.72 -35.47
CA ARG A 119 4.08 -7.04 -36.74
C ARG A 119 5.44 -7.69 -36.49
N THR A 120 6.09 -7.38 -35.36
CA THR A 120 7.38 -7.97 -34.98
C THR A 120 7.19 -9.28 -34.21
N GLY A 121 5.97 -9.59 -33.76
CA GLY A 121 5.71 -10.70 -32.83
C GLY A 121 6.26 -10.45 -31.42
N GLU A 122 6.86 -9.27 -31.17
CA GLU A 122 7.41 -8.88 -29.88
C GLU A 122 6.35 -8.12 -29.06
N GLY A 123 6.43 -8.29 -27.73
CA GLY A 123 5.63 -7.49 -26.79
C GLY A 123 6.19 -6.09 -26.61
N LYS A 124 5.74 -5.39 -25.56
CA LYS A 124 6.21 -4.07 -25.18
C LYS A 124 6.96 -4.08 -23.87
N ASP A 125 7.85 -3.11 -23.75
CA ASP A 125 8.52 -2.82 -22.49
C ASP A 125 7.53 -2.13 -21.54
N LEU A 126 7.52 -2.62 -20.30
CA LEU A 126 6.84 -2.01 -19.17
C LEU A 126 7.91 -1.61 -18.17
N ARG A 127 8.05 -0.29 -17.95
CA ARG A 127 8.92 0.25 -16.91
C ARG A 127 8.12 0.47 -15.63
N LEU A 128 8.54 -0.21 -14.57
CA LEU A 128 7.99 0.00 -13.22
C LEU A 128 8.65 1.21 -12.57
N SER A 129 7.96 1.85 -11.63
CA SER A 129 8.53 2.89 -10.75
C SER A 129 9.47 2.33 -9.67
N ILE A 130 9.49 1.01 -9.52
CA ILE A 130 10.35 0.29 -8.58
C ILE A 130 11.83 0.53 -8.89
N ASP A 131 12.58 0.82 -7.83
CA ASP A 131 14.03 0.82 -7.82
C ASP A 131 14.52 -0.53 -7.28
N ALA A 132 15.18 -1.32 -8.13
CA ALA A 132 15.58 -2.67 -7.77
C ALA A 132 16.57 -2.72 -6.58
N ASP A 133 17.52 -1.79 -6.52
CA ASP A 133 18.50 -1.74 -5.43
C ASP A 133 17.84 -1.35 -4.11
N LEU A 134 16.86 -0.44 -4.16
CA LEU A 134 16.09 -0.05 -2.98
C LEU A 134 15.26 -1.23 -2.45
N ASN A 135 14.63 -2.00 -3.36
CA ASN A 135 13.96 -3.25 -3.00
C ASN A 135 14.96 -4.25 -2.38
N VAL A 136 16.18 -4.36 -2.92
CA VAL A 136 17.23 -5.24 -2.36
C VAL A 136 17.62 -4.79 -0.95
N ALA A 137 17.77 -3.48 -0.70
CA ALA A 137 18.05 -2.95 0.63
C ALA A 137 16.92 -3.28 1.61
N ALA A 138 15.66 -3.09 1.21
CA ALA A 138 14.49 -3.42 2.00
C ALA A 138 14.37 -4.93 2.30
N TYR A 139 14.57 -5.77 1.28
CA TYR A 139 14.56 -7.22 1.42
C TYR A 139 15.63 -7.72 2.40
N LYS A 140 16.86 -7.21 2.28
CA LYS A 140 17.96 -7.53 3.22
C LYS A 140 17.66 -7.04 4.63
N ALA A 141 17.08 -5.84 4.78
CA ALA A 141 16.73 -5.28 6.08
C ALA A 141 15.63 -6.07 6.82
N LEU A 142 14.67 -6.66 6.09
CA LEU A 142 13.70 -7.59 6.69
C LEU A 142 14.37 -8.86 7.22
N ASN A 143 15.49 -9.29 6.61
CA ASN A 143 16.34 -10.39 7.07
C ASN A 143 15.54 -11.69 7.35
N GLY A 144 14.68 -12.07 6.40
CA GLY A 144 13.85 -13.28 6.49
C GLY A 144 12.63 -13.17 7.41
N ARG A 145 12.41 -12.04 8.10
CA ARG A 145 11.19 -11.79 8.87
C ARG A 145 10.01 -11.53 7.94
N LYS A 146 8.82 -12.00 8.31
CA LYS A 146 7.59 -11.77 7.55
C LYS A 146 7.15 -10.31 7.68
N GLY A 147 6.61 -9.72 6.62
CA GLY A 147 6.19 -8.32 6.63
C GLY A 147 6.24 -7.63 5.28
N ALA A 148 6.21 -6.30 5.30
CA ALA A 148 6.18 -5.46 4.11
C ALA A 148 6.98 -4.17 4.30
N VAL A 149 7.58 -3.69 3.21
CA VAL A 149 8.22 -2.37 3.13
C VAL A 149 7.71 -1.66 1.88
N GLY A 150 7.17 -0.46 2.07
CA GLY A 150 6.74 0.43 1.00
C GLY A 150 7.45 1.78 1.09
N VAL A 151 7.90 2.30 -0.05
CA VAL A 151 8.44 3.67 -0.16
C VAL A 151 7.84 4.33 -1.39
N VAL A 152 7.33 5.55 -1.23
CA VAL A 152 6.70 6.34 -2.29
C VAL A 152 7.33 7.72 -2.33
N ASN A 153 7.55 8.25 -3.54
CA ASN A 153 7.75 9.68 -3.71
C ASN A 153 6.40 10.39 -3.51
N TYR A 154 6.22 11.08 -2.39
CA TYR A 154 4.91 11.65 -2.04
C TYR A 154 4.51 12.86 -2.89
N LYS A 155 5.41 13.37 -3.76
CA LYS A 155 5.11 14.42 -4.74
C LYS A 155 4.61 13.85 -6.06
N THR A 156 5.07 12.66 -6.46
CA THR A 156 4.72 12.05 -7.76
C THR A 156 3.75 10.88 -7.63
N GLY A 157 3.66 10.25 -6.46
CA GLY A 157 2.90 9.02 -6.24
C GLY A 157 3.65 7.75 -6.67
N GLU A 158 4.81 7.87 -7.31
CA GLU A 158 5.59 6.71 -7.73
C GLU A 158 6.03 5.86 -6.53
N ILE A 159 5.66 4.58 -6.55
CA ILE A 159 6.11 3.58 -5.58
C ILE A 159 7.52 3.13 -5.97
N LEU A 160 8.51 3.57 -5.18
CA LEU A 160 9.92 3.28 -5.44
C LEU A 160 10.36 1.95 -4.83
N SER A 161 9.73 1.54 -3.73
CA SER A 161 9.96 0.25 -3.11
C SER A 161 8.64 -0.42 -2.77
N MET A 162 8.53 -1.70 -3.09
CA MET A 162 7.42 -2.58 -2.72
C MET A 162 7.97 -3.98 -2.47
N VAL A 163 8.28 -4.27 -1.21
CA VAL A 163 8.80 -5.57 -0.77
C VAL A 163 7.77 -6.25 0.12
N SER A 164 7.53 -7.53 -0.14
CA SER A 164 6.77 -8.44 0.71
C SER A 164 7.67 -9.61 1.10
N SER A 165 7.57 -10.04 2.35
CA SER A 165 8.34 -11.16 2.90
C SER A 165 7.38 -12.11 3.64
N PRO A 166 7.50 -13.45 3.48
CA PRO A 166 8.61 -14.16 2.84
C PRO A 166 8.55 -14.04 1.30
N SER A 167 9.73 -14.16 0.68
CA SER A 167 9.92 -14.17 -0.77
C SER A 167 10.84 -15.33 -1.16
N TYR A 168 10.98 -15.60 -2.45
CA TYR A 168 11.82 -16.66 -3.00
C TYR A 168 12.40 -16.28 -4.36
N ASP A 169 13.37 -17.06 -4.85
CA ASP A 169 13.88 -16.91 -6.21
C ASP A 169 12.91 -17.57 -7.22
N PRO A 170 12.25 -16.81 -8.12
CA PRO A 170 11.31 -17.37 -9.09
C PRO A 170 11.94 -18.33 -10.12
N LEU A 171 13.27 -18.33 -10.28
CA LEU A 171 13.96 -19.33 -11.11
C LEU A 171 14.31 -20.61 -10.35
N ASN A 172 14.29 -20.56 -9.01
CA ASN A 172 14.63 -21.67 -8.13
C ASN A 172 13.63 -21.73 -6.97
N ALA A 173 12.36 -21.92 -7.31
CA ALA A 173 11.29 -21.97 -6.32
C ALA A 173 11.53 -23.14 -5.33
N PRO A 174 11.48 -22.89 -4.02
CA PRO A 174 11.65 -23.94 -3.02
C PRO A 174 10.42 -24.85 -2.99
N ASP A 175 10.57 -26.05 -2.43
CA ASP A 175 9.42 -26.85 -2.03
C ASP A 175 8.74 -26.18 -0.82
N PHE A 176 7.64 -25.48 -1.09
CA PHE A 176 6.87 -24.79 -0.06
C PHE A 176 6.27 -25.76 0.97
N SER A 177 5.98 -27.00 0.57
CA SER A 177 5.41 -28.02 1.47
C SER A 177 6.43 -28.55 2.47
N ALA A 178 7.72 -28.48 2.15
CA ALA A 178 8.80 -28.87 3.04
C ALA A 178 9.02 -27.87 4.20
N ASN A 179 8.60 -26.60 4.04
CA ASN A 179 8.75 -25.55 5.07
C ASN A 179 7.52 -24.63 5.10
N PRO A 180 6.34 -25.14 5.46
CA PRO A 180 5.08 -24.40 5.34
C PRO A 180 5.07 -23.11 6.17
N ASP A 181 5.60 -23.15 7.40
CA ASP A 181 5.62 -21.97 8.28
C ASP A 181 6.53 -20.85 7.76
N LYS A 182 7.64 -21.20 7.10
CA LYS A 182 8.59 -20.25 6.53
C LYS A 182 8.02 -19.53 5.31
N TYR A 183 7.25 -20.25 4.49
CA TYR A 183 6.68 -19.74 3.24
C TYR A 183 5.19 -19.46 3.34
N GLU A 184 4.66 -19.35 4.56
CA GLU A 184 3.27 -18.99 4.79
C GLU A 184 2.94 -17.64 4.12
N GLY A 185 1.93 -17.67 3.24
CA GLY A 185 1.52 -16.49 2.49
C GLY A 185 2.61 -15.96 1.55
N VAL A 186 3.53 -16.79 1.07
CA VAL A 186 4.64 -16.36 0.17
C VAL A 186 4.13 -15.71 -1.12
N PHE A 187 2.95 -16.07 -1.61
CA PHE A 187 2.35 -15.44 -2.80
C PHE A 187 1.59 -14.15 -2.48
N ILE A 188 1.33 -13.86 -1.21
CA ILE A 188 0.61 -12.66 -0.78
C ILE A 188 1.57 -11.47 -0.89
N ASN A 189 1.16 -10.46 -1.65
CA ASN A 189 1.79 -9.15 -1.58
C ASN A 189 1.27 -8.43 -0.33
N ARG A 190 1.98 -8.55 0.80
CA ARG A 190 1.56 -8.00 2.09
C ARG A 190 1.41 -6.47 2.09
N PHE A 191 2.12 -5.78 1.20
CA PHE A 191 2.00 -4.34 1.04
C PHE A 191 0.63 -3.93 0.45
N LEU A 192 0.12 -4.70 -0.53
CA LEU A 192 -1.11 -4.39 -1.26
C LEU A 192 -2.34 -5.16 -0.76
N SER A 193 -2.16 -6.39 -0.31
CA SER A 193 -3.23 -7.39 -0.17
C SER A 193 -3.45 -7.89 1.26
N SER A 194 -2.76 -7.31 2.24
CA SER A 194 -2.96 -7.62 3.66
C SER A 194 -3.49 -6.40 4.40
N ALA A 195 -4.20 -6.64 5.49
CA ALA A 195 -4.60 -5.63 6.46
C ALA A 195 -4.19 -6.12 7.86
N TYR A 196 -3.53 -5.27 8.64
CA TYR A 196 -3.08 -5.61 9.98
C TYR A 196 -3.63 -4.62 11.00
N THR A 197 -3.73 -5.06 12.25
CA THR A 197 -3.92 -4.14 13.37
C THR A 197 -2.83 -3.07 13.35
N PRO A 198 -3.18 -1.78 13.23
CA PRO A 198 -2.22 -0.70 13.06
C PRO A 198 -1.50 -0.34 14.37
N GLY A 199 -2.12 -0.64 15.51
CA GLY A 199 -1.68 -0.18 16.82
C GLY A 199 -1.49 1.35 16.82
N SER A 200 -0.45 1.82 17.52
CA SER A 200 -0.24 3.25 17.72
C SER A 200 -0.01 4.10 16.47
N THR A 201 0.17 3.54 15.26
CA THR A 201 0.14 4.37 14.04
C THR A 201 -1.25 4.93 13.77
N PHE A 202 -2.32 4.27 14.23
CA PHE A 202 -3.69 4.77 14.13
C PHE A 202 -3.94 6.01 14.99
N LYS A 203 -3.10 6.29 15.99
CA LYS A 203 -3.18 7.53 16.76
C LYS A 203 -3.06 8.77 15.88
N LEU A 204 -2.44 8.67 14.70
CA LEU A 204 -2.46 9.75 13.70
C LEU A 204 -3.86 10.05 13.17
N VAL A 205 -4.76 9.05 13.09
CA VAL A 205 -6.17 9.23 12.71
C VAL A 205 -6.94 9.89 13.84
N THR A 206 -6.79 9.36 15.06
CA THR A 206 -7.40 9.93 16.27
C THR A 206 -6.94 11.36 16.52
N LEU A 207 -5.66 11.66 16.28
CA LEU A 207 -5.10 13.00 16.38
C LEU A 207 -5.70 13.94 15.33
N ALA A 208 -5.84 13.51 14.06
CA ALA A 208 -6.49 14.31 13.04
C ALA A 208 -7.94 14.66 13.42
N ALA A 209 -8.68 13.69 13.98
CA ALA A 209 -10.02 13.91 14.51
C ALA A 209 -10.01 14.86 15.72
N ALA A 210 -9.08 14.70 16.65
CA ALA A 210 -8.96 15.57 17.81
C ALA A 210 -8.67 17.02 17.40
N ILE A 211 -7.70 17.25 16.51
CA ILE A 211 -7.30 18.60 16.04
C ILE A 211 -8.49 19.34 15.42
N GLU A 212 -9.33 18.63 14.66
CA GLU A 212 -10.44 19.25 13.92
C GLU A 212 -11.74 19.40 14.74
N ASN A 213 -11.91 18.66 15.85
CA ASN A 213 -13.19 18.66 16.60
C ASN A 213 -13.04 19.08 18.08
N LEU A 214 -11.83 19.14 18.63
CA LEU A 214 -11.59 19.49 20.04
C LEU A 214 -10.78 20.80 20.11
N PRO A 215 -11.44 21.96 20.24
CA PRO A 215 -10.76 23.26 20.21
C PRO A 215 -9.80 23.47 21.39
N ASP A 216 -10.01 22.74 22.48
CA ASP A 216 -9.19 22.79 23.70
C ASP A 216 -8.05 21.78 23.70
N LEU A 217 -7.85 20.98 22.62
CA LEU A 217 -6.88 19.87 22.57
C LEU A 217 -5.48 20.23 23.09
N TYR A 218 -4.97 21.39 22.72
CA TYR A 218 -3.61 21.83 23.05
C TYR A 218 -3.47 22.35 24.49
N ASP A 219 -4.58 22.71 25.14
CA ASP A 219 -4.62 23.16 26.54
C ASP A 219 -4.89 21.98 27.51
N ARG A 220 -5.24 20.80 26.97
CA ARG A 220 -5.55 19.62 27.78
C ARG A 220 -4.32 19.02 28.43
N VAL A 221 -4.52 18.56 29.66
CA VAL A 221 -3.58 17.75 30.42
C VAL A 221 -4.21 16.39 30.68
N PHE A 222 -3.59 15.34 30.15
CA PHE A 222 -4.00 13.96 30.37
C PHE A 222 -3.26 13.38 31.57
N ASP A 223 -3.97 12.68 32.44
CA ASP A 223 -3.39 11.98 33.58
C ASP A 223 -3.19 10.50 33.27
N CYS A 224 -1.94 10.08 33.08
CA CYS A 224 -1.57 8.71 32.73
C CYS A 224 -0.89 7.99 33.91
N GLU A 225 -1.71 7.28 34.68
CA GLU A 225 -1.27 6.41 35.79
C GLU A 225 -0.92 4.98 35.35
N GLY A 226 -0.71 4.78 34.04
CA GLY A 226 -0.37 3.50 33.42
C GLY A 226 -1.56 2.68 32.93
N SER A 227 -2.78 3.08 33.26
CA SER A 227 -4.00 2.49 32.69
C SER A 227 -5.21 3.42 32.82
N LEU A 228 -6.25 3.14 32.04
CA LEU A 228 -7.54 3.81 32.08
C LEU A 228 -8.65 2.77 32.25
N LYS A 229 -9.50 2.93 33.27
CA LYS A 229 -10.67 2.09 33.47
C LYS A 229 -11.86 2.64 32.69
N VAL A 230 -12.47 1.82 31.84
CA VAL A 230 -13.60 2.21 30.99
C VAL A 230 -14.65 1.11 31.01
N GLY A 231 -15.87 1.41 31.47
CA GLY A 231 -16.98 0.46 31.43
C GLY A 231 -16.79 -0.84 32.24
N GLY A 232 -15.78 -0.92 33.12
CA GLY A 232 -15.43 -2.13 33.87
C GLY A 232 -14.12 -2.79 33.41
N ASP A 233 -13.71 -2.53 32.17
CA ASP A 233 -12.48 -3.02 31.56
C ASP A 233 -11.34 -2.00 31.68
N ILE A 234 -10.13 -2.42 31.29
CA ILE A 234 -8.91 -1.63 31.42
C ILE A 234 -8.23 -1.46 30.06
N VAL A 235 -7.89 -0.22 29.73
CA VAL A 235 -6.93 0.10 28.67
C VAL A 235 -5.57 0.34 29.30
N ASN A 236 -4.61 -0.55 29.01
CA ASN A 236 -3.27 -0.46 29.59
C ASN A 236 -2.36 0.42 28.75
N ASP A 237 -1.49 1.15 29.44
CA ASP A 237 -0.34 1.82 28.84
C ASP A 237 0.93 1.00 29.05
N THR A 238 1.97 1.32 28.29
CA THR A 238 3.30 0.70 28.43
C THR A 238 4.13 1.34 29.55
N GLY A 239 3.67 2.46 30.10
CA GLY A 239 4.33 3.17 31.19
C GLY A 239 3.39 4.14 31.91
N LYS A 240 3.85 4.62 33.07
CA LYS A 240 3.20 5.73 33.78
C LYS A 240 3.84 7.03 33.33
N HIS A 241 3.05 7.90 32.70
CA HIS A 241 3.56 9.16 32.16
C HIS A 241 3.17 10.37 33.02
N GLY A 242 2.30 10.18 34.01
CA GLY A 242 1.77 11.26 34.84
C GLY A 242 0.97 12.26 34.01
N LYS A 243 1.07 13.54 34.37
CA LYS A 243 0.40 14.64 33.67
C LYS A 243 1.16 15.01 32.40
N ILE A 244 0.53 14.82 31.24
CA ILE A 244 1.14 15.07 29.93
C ILE A 244 0.21 15.85 29.00
N GLY A 245 0.81 16.70 28.15
CA GLY A 245 0.10 17.34 27.04
C GLY A 245 0.03 16.43 25.81
N ILE A 246 -0.72 16.86 24.78
CA ILE A 246 -0.95 16.05 23.58
C ILE A 246 0.33 15.75 22.78
N GLU A 247 1.29 16.68 22.72
CA GLU A 247 2.55 16.52 22.00
C GLU A 247 3.42 15.42 22.63
N ASP A 248 3.64 15.50 23.95
CA ASP A 248 4.34 14.47 24.70
C ASP A 248 3.58 13.14 24.67
N ALA A 249 2.24 13.17 24.74
CA ALA A 249 1.40 11.98 24.67
C ALA A 249 1.56 11.22 23.34
N LEU A 250 1.67 11.92 22.21
CA LEU A 250 1.96 11.27 20.93
C LEU A 250 3.40 10.71 20.91
N ALA A 251 4.35 11.51 21.39
CA ALA A 251 5.78 11.16 21.38
C ALA A 251 6.09 9.90 22.18
N VAL A 252 5.59 9.80 23.41
CA VAL A 252 5.74 8.58 24.23
C VAL A 252 4.68 7.53 23.90
N SER A 253 3.80 7.82 22.93
CA SER A 253 2.75 6.93 22.45
C SER A 253 1.82 6.46 23.57
N CYS A 254 1.44 7.37 24.48
CA CYS A 254 0.55 7.13 25.62
C CYS A 254 -0.81 6.58 25.15
N ASN A 255 -1.18 5.39 25.62
CA ASN A 255 -2.49 4.77 25.34
C ASN A 255 -3.60 5.47 26.11
N VAL A 256 -3.35 5.88 27.35
CA VAL A 256 -4.38 6.50 28.20
C VAL A 256 -4.89 7.81 27.62
N ALA A 257 -3.99 8.69 27.15
CA ALA A 257 -4.38 9.95 26.55
C ALA A 257 -5.21 9.76 25.27
N PHE A 258 -4.77 8.87 24.37
CA PHE A 258 -5.49 8.61 23.11
C PHE A 258 -6.79 7.83 23.31
N ALA A 259 -6.87 6.99 24.34
CA ALA A 259 -8.12 6.36 24.77
C ALA A 259 -9.15 7.39 25.25
N GLN A 260 -8.73 8.39 26.04
CA GLN A 260 -9.61 9.49 26.47
C GLN A 260 -10.09 10.30 25.25
N LEU A 261 -9.19 10.64 24.33
CA LEU A 261 -9.56 11.31 23.07
C LEU A 261 -10.56 10.50 22.26
N ALA A 262 -10.39 9.18 22.17
CA ALA A 262 -11.30 8.31 21.45
C ALA A 262 -12.72 8.31 22.05
N LEU A 263 -12.80 8.29 23.38
CA LEU A 263 -14.06 8.35 24.11
C LEU A 263 -14.76 9.71 23.91
N ASP A 264 -14.00 10.80 23.95
CA ASP A 264 -14.53 12.17 23.75
C ASP A 264 -15.01 12.40 22.31
N LEU A 265 -14.29 11.86 21.31
CA LEU A 265 -14.64 11.99 19.90
C LEU A 265 -15.84 11.11 19.52
N GLY A 266 -15.95 9.93 20.12
CA GLY A 266 -16.99 8.95 19.79
C GLY A 266 -16.70 8.13 18.53
N ALA A 267 -17.35 6.96 18.44
CA ALA A 267 -17.14 6.00 17.36
C ALA A 267 -17.49 6.53 15.96
N ASP A 268 -18.56 7.32 15.84
CA ASP A 268 -18.99 7.88 14.56
C ASP A 268 -17.98 8.88 13.98
N THR A 269 -17.39 9.71 14.84
CA THR A 269 -16.35 10.65 14.44
C THR A 269 -15.12 9.88 13.99
N LEU A 270 -14.62 8.93 14.78
CA LEU A 270 -13.43 8.15 14.39
C LEU A 270 -13.65 7.37 13.10
N ASN A 271 -14.81 6.73 12.92
CA ASN A 271 -15.15 6.03 11.69
C ASN A 271 -15.18 6.99 10.49
N LYS A 272 -15.79 8.18 10.64
CA LYS A 272 -15.82 9.20 9.58
C LYS A 272 -14.40 9.60 9.16
N TYR A 273 -13.47 9.71 10.10
CA TYR A 273 -12.08 10.03 9.78
C TYR A 273 -11.36 8.84 9.14
N ALA A 274 -11.54 7.61 9.63
CA ALA A 274 -10.99 6.41 9.01
C ALA A 274 -11.45 6.24 7.55
N ASP A 275 -12.74 6.48 7.28
CA ASP A 275 -13.32 6.46 5.93
C ASP A 275 -12.77 7.60 5.05
N ARG A 276 -12.80 8.84 5.55
CA ARG A 276 -12.36 10.04 4.81
C ARG A 276 -10.88 9.96 4.43
N LEU A 277 -10.05 9.37 5.29
CA LEU A 277 -8.62 9.17 5.06
C LEU A 277 -8.34 7.97 4.15
N GLY A 278 -9.37 7.19 3.78
CA GLY A 278 -9.26 6.06 2.86
C GLY A 278 -8.69 4.80 3.49
N LEU A 279 -8.87 4.58 4.80
CA LEU A 279 -8.30 3.43 5.51
C LEU A 279 -9.22 2.20 5.50
N THR A 280 -10.53 2.40 5.32
CA THR A 280 -11.59 1.35 5.37
C THR A 280 -12.02 0.84 3.99
N SER A 281 -11.38 1.32 2.91
CA SER A 281 -11.69 0.91 1.54
C SER A 281 -10.42 0.61 0.76
N GLY A 282 -10.51 -0.28 -0.22
CA GLY A 282 -9.39 -0.53 -1.13
C GLY A 282 -9.16 0.67 -2.06
N ILE A 283 -7.92 1.12 -2.16
CA ILE A 283 -7.50 2.14 -3.14
C ILE A 283 -7.06 1.47 -4.44
N ASP A 284 -7.23 2.18 -5.55
CA ASP A 284 -6.77 1.71 -6.87
C ASP A 284 -5.34 2.19 -7.13
N ILE A 285 -4.45 1.25 -7.45
CA ILE A 285 -3.07 1.49 -7.86
C ILE A 285 -2.88 0.80 -9.21
N ASP A 286 -3.01 1.56 -10.30
CA ASP A 286 -2.93 1.07 -11.68
C ASP A 286 -3.86 -0.14 -11.96
N GLY A 287 -5.09 -0.10 -11.42
CA GLY A 287 -6.06 -1.19 -11.53
C GLY A 287 -5.89 -2.31 -10.51
N ILE A 288 -4.89 -2.24 -9.61
CA ILE A 288 -4.78 -3.14 -8.46
C ILE A 288 -5.57 -2.52 -7.31
N LYS A 289 -6.60 -3.23 -6.83
CA LYS A 289 -7.34 -2.82 -5.66
C LYS A 289 -6.66 -3.33 -4.39
N THR A 290 -6.26 -2.43 -3.50
CA THR A 290 -5.67 -2.84 -2.22
C THR A 290 -6.70 -3.51 -1.30
N ALA A 291 -6.21 -4.27 -0.32
CA ALA A 291 -7.06 -4.76 0.76
C ALA A 291 -7.71 -3.58 1.48
N ALA A 292 -9.01 -3.68 1.76
CA ALA A 292 -9.68 -2.74 2.62
C ALA A 292 -9.26 -2.99 4.07
N GLY A 293 -8.99 -1.92 4.82
CA GLY A 293 -8.95 -2.00 6.26
C GLY A 293 -10.36 -2.06 6.86
N ASN A 294 -10.42 -2.05 8.18
CA ASN A 294 -11.67 -2.05 8.93
C ASN A 294 -11.54 -1.08 10.11
N PHE A 295 -12.62 -0.36 10.40
CA PHE A 295 -12.79 0.36 11.65
C PHE A 295 -14.14 -0.07 12.22
N THR A 296 -14.15 -0.70 13.38
CA THR A 296 -15.42 -1.16 13.98
C THR A 296 -15.96 -0.08 14.90
N LYS A 297 -17.19 0.38 14.61
CA LYS A 297 -17.92 1.30 15.49
C LYS A 297 -18.30 0.61 16.81
N ALA A 298 -17.40 0.66 17.77
CA ALA A 298 -17.65 0.17 19.12
C ALA A 298 -18.73 1.01 19.81
N VAL A 299 -19.38 0.41 20.83
CA VAL A 299 -20.41 1.08 21.61
C VAL A 299 -19.78 2.27 22.35
N ALA A 300 -20.49 3.40 22.37
CA ALA A 300 -20.02 4.62 23.02
C ALA A 300 -19.72 4.39 24.52
N GLY A 301 -18.63 4.96 25.02
CA GLY A 301 -18.24 4.86 26.42
C GLY A 301 -17.65 3.50 26.85
N THR A 302 -17.34 2.61 25.91
CA THR A 302 -16.76 1.28 26.21
C THR A 302 -15.25 1.24 26.03
N ALA A 303 -14.60 0.27 26.67
CA ALA A 303 -13.18 0.01 26.46
C ALA A 303 -12.86 -0.37 25.01
N ASP A 304 -13.80 -1.00 24.29
CA ASP A 304 -13.64 -1.32 22.87
C ASP A 304 -13.42 -0.06 22.03
N LEU A 305 -14.16 1.03 22.28
CA LEU A 305 -13.96 2.31 21.61
C LEU A 305 -12.61 2.92 21.98
N ALA A 306 -12.22 2.85 23.25
CA ALA A 306 -10.92 3.31 23.71
C ALA A 306 -9.76 2.54 23.05
N TRP A 307 -9.88 1.21 22.91
CA TRP A 307 -8.92 0.36 22.20
C TRP A 307 -8.88 0.65 20.70
N SER A 308 -10.04 0.85 20.07
CA SER A 308 -10.15 1.20 18.67
C SER A 308 -9.46 2.54 18.36
N GLY A 309 -9.67 3.57 19.19
CA GLY A 309 -9.00 4.86 19.01
C GLY A 309 -7.47 4.85 19.21
N ILE A 310 -6.89 3.76 19.73
CA ILE A 310 -5.44 3.55 19.76
C ILE A 310 -4.96 2.53 18.71
N GLY A 311 -5.84 2.10 17.81
CA GLY A 311 -5.54 1.20 16.69
C GLY A 311 -5.53 -0.28 17.05
N GLN A 312 -6.25 -0.68 18.11
CA GLN A 312 -6.45 -2.06 18.52
C GLN A 312 -7.89 -2.50 18.22
N TYR A 313 -8.45 -3.42 19.03
CA TYR A 313 -9.78 -4.02 18.82
C TYR A 313 -9.83 -4.74 17.46
N ASN A 314 -10.86 -4.48 16.65
CA ASN A 314 -11.06 -5.08 15.33
C ASN A 314 -10.52 -4.20 14.21
N ASP A 315 -9.76 -3.15 14.54
CA ASP A 315 -9.27 -2.22 13.54
C ASP A 315 -8.12 -2.83 12.74
N THR A 316 -8.18 -2.69 11.42
CA THR A 316 -7.12 -3.14 10.53
C THR A 316 -6.86 -2.10 9.44
N VAL A 317 -5.61 -2.00 8.99
CA VAL A 317 -5.23 -1.09 7.91
C VAL A 317 -4.27 -1.81 6.96
N CYS A 318 -4.50 -1.63 5.66
CA CYS A 318 -3.56 -2.07 4.64
C CYS A 318 -2.30 -1.17 4.62
N PRO A 319 -1.07 -1.73 4.55
CA PRO A 319 0.15 -0.93 4.53
C PRO A 319 0.17 0.13 3.43
N ALA A 320 -0.33 -0.17 2.22
CA ALA A 320 -0.46 0.80 1.14
C ALA A 320 -1.39 1.98 1.49
N ASN A 321 -2.51 1.71 2.18
CA ASN A 321 -3.44 2.75 2.60
C ASN A 321 -2.84 3.65 3.69
N MET A 322 -2.14 3.05 4.67
CA MET A 322 -1.41 3.82 5.67
C MET A 322 -0.30 4.67 5.03
N LEU A 323 0.43 4.12 4.05
CA LEU A 323 1.44 4.86 3.27
C LEU A 323 0.84 6.07 2.55
N ARG A 324 -0.34 5.89 1.93
CA ARG A 324 -1.07 6.99 1.29
C ARG A 324 -1.45 8.08 2.29
N TYR A 325 -1.89 7.69 3.49
CA TYR A 325 -2.24 8.64 4.54
C TYR A 325 -1.03 9.46 4.99
N VAL A 326 0.10 8.81 5.32
CA VAL A 326 1.31 9.54 5.72
C VAL A 326 1.92 10.36 4.57
N SER A 327 1.75 9.93 3.32
CA SER A 327 2.11 10.73 2.14
C SER A 327 1.27 12.00 2.04
N ALA A 328 -0.01 11.95 2.42
CA ALA A 328 -0.85 13.15 2.49
C ALA A 328 -0.35 14.12 3.57
N ILE A 329 0.03 13.62 4.75
CA ILE A 329 0.62 14.45 5.82
C ILE A 329 1.89 15.14 5.29
N ALA A 330 2.79 14.39 4.66
CA ALA A 330 4.03 14.90 4.05
C ALA A 330 3.80 15.98 2.97
N ASN A 331 2.61 15.95 2.35
CA ASN A 331 2.25 16.82 1.24
C ASN A 331 1.13 17.82 1.62
N GLY A 332 1.10 18.29 2.87
CA GLY A 332 0.19 19.36 3.31
C GLY A 332 -1.30 18.98 3.21
N GLY A 333 -1.60 17.71 3.45
CA GLY A 333 -2.92 17.11 3.45
C GLY A 333 -3.40 16.55 2.10
N VAL A 334 -2.55 16.53 1.07
CA VAL A 334 -2.93 16.06 -0.29
C VAL A 334 -2.23 14.75 -0.64
N ALA A 335 -3.01 13.68 -0.81
CA ALA A 335 -2.51 12.40 -1.32
C ALA A 335 -2.46 12.42 -2.85
N VAL A 336 -1.28 12.24 -3.43
CA VAL A 336 -1.11 11.94 -4.85
C VAL A 336 -1.44 10.46 -5.08
N ASN A 337 -2.10 10.13 -6.19
CA ASN A 337 -2.44 8.77 -6.54
C ASN A 337 -1.16 7.96 -6.73
N MET A 338 -1.05 6.84 -6.02
CA MET A 338 0.15 6.01 -6.10
C MET A 338 0.17 5.23 -7.42
N SER A 339 1.37 5.00 -7.96
CA SER A 339 1.56 4.24 -9.20
C SER A 339 2.81 3.37 -9.16
N LEU A 340 2.68 2.15 -9.67
CA LEU A 340 3.74 1.18 -9.95
C LEU A 340 4.35 1.38 -11.34
N ILE A 341 3.79 2.25 -12.16
CA ILE A 341 4.20 2.44 -13.56
C ILE A 341 5.01 3.73 -13.67
N HIS A 342 6.22 3.62 -14.19
CA HIS A 342 7.02 4.78 -14.55
C HIS A 342 6.66 5.23 -15.96
N GLU A 343 5.71 6.15 -16.06
CA GLU A 343 5.30 6.73 -17.33
C GLU A 343 6.40 7.64 -17.89
N THR A 344 6.78 7.43 -19.15
CA THR A 344 7.83 8.21 -19.83
C THR A 344 7.24 9.02 -20.99
N GLY A 345 7.99 10.02 -21.46
CA GLY A 345 7.56 10.89 -22.55
C GLY A 345 6.31 11.72 -22.20
N LEU A 346 5.42 11.89 -23.17
CA LEU A 346 4.24 12.75 -23.05
C LEU A 346 3.26 12.34 -21.93
N LYS A 347 3.20 11.05 -21.59
CA LYS A 347 2.36 10.55 -20.49
C LYS A 347 2.95 10.89 -19.12
N GLY A 348 4.27 10.86 -18.99
CA GLY A 348 4.97 11.24 -17.76
C GLY A 348 4.88 12.74 -17.43
N LEU A 349 4.47 13.57 -18.40
CA LEU A 349 4.24 15.01 -18.21
C LEU A 349 2.84 15.34 -17.65
N LEU A 350 1.91 14.38 -17.66
CA LEU A 350 0.57 14.60 -17.11
C LEU A 350 0.65 14.56 -15.58
N PRO A 351 0.05 15.55 -14.88
CA PRO A 351 0.03 15.51 -13.42
C PRO A 351 -0.75 14.29 -12.94
N ALA A 352 -0.18 13.58 -11.97
CA ALA A 352 -0.89 12.50 -11.30
C ALA A 352 -2.15 13.05 -10.62
N GLY A 353 -3.24 12.27 -10.66
CA GLY A 353 -4.45 12.58 -9.91
C GLY A 353 -4.13 12.71 -8.42
N SER A 354 -4.86 13.56 -7.71
CA SER A 354 -4.66 13.73 -6.27
C SER A 354 -5.97 14.05 -5.55
N GLN A 355 -5.97 13.83 -4.24
CA GLN A 355 -7.11 14.09 -3.37
C GLN A 355 -6.65 14.70 -2.05
N ARG A 356 -7.34 15.74 -1.59
CA ARG A 356 -7.15 16.28 -0.25
C ARG A 356 -7.82 15.38 0.80
N LEU A 357 -7.03 14.89 1.75
CA LEU A 357 -7.49 14.06 2.87
C LEU A 357 -7.60 14.85 4.18
N LEU A 358 -6.73 15.85 4.33
CA LEU A 358 -6.65 16.72 5.51
C LEU A 358 -6.61 18.19 5.08
N SER A 359 -7.03 19.07 5.98
CA SER A 359 -6.65 20.48 5.87
C SER A 359 -5.13 20.63 5.94
N LYS A 360 -4.58 21.70 5.35
CA LYS A 360 -3.14 21.95 5.44
C LYS A 360 -2.71 22.15 6.90
N ASP A 361 -3.48 22.91 7.66
CA ASP A 361 -3.23 23.19 9.07
C ASP A 361 -3.19 21.90 9.91
N THR A 362 -4.18 21.01 9.73
CA THR A 362 -4.19 19.69 10.39
C THR A 362 -2.94 18.88 10.04
N ALA A 363 -2.57 18.84 8.76
CA ALA A 363 -1.40 18.10 8.30
C ALA A 363 -0.08 18.66 8.88
N ASP A 364 0.08 19.99 8.92
CA ASP A 364 1.27 20.65 9.46
C ASP A 364 1.42 20.42 10.97
N LYS A 365 0.30 20.44 11.72
CA LYS A 365 0.27 20.12 13.16
C LYS A 365 0.67 18.67 13.43
N ILE A 366 0.10 17.72 12.69
CA ILE A 366 0.46 16.30 12.80
C ILE A 366 1.94 16.09 12.44
N ALA A 367 2.41 16.72 11.36
CA ALA A 367 3.81 16.68 10.96
C ALA A 367 4.73 17.16 12.08
N THR A 368 4.45 18.33 12.68
CA THR A 368 5.24 18.88 13.78
C THR A 368 5.37 17.88 14.93
N MET A 369 4.26 17.24 15.32
CA MET A 369 4.26 16.23 16.37
C MET A 369 5.01 14.95 15.95
N MET A 370 4.87 14.48 14.71
CA MET A 370 5.63 13.32 14.20
C MET A 370 7.15 13.56 14.14
N ASN A 371 7.62 14.80 13.95
CA ASN A 371 9.04 15.13 14.09
C ASN A 371 9.46 15.14 15.57
N TYR A 372 8.60 15.64 16.45
CA TYR A 372 8.82 15.62 17.88
C TYR A 372 8.92 14.19 18.43
N ASP A 373 8.11 13.24 17.94
CA ASP A 373 8.22 11.82 18.27
C ASP A 373 9.64 11.27 18.00
N VAL A 374 10.22 11.63 16.85
CA VAL A 374 11.59 11.24 16.47
C VAL A 374 12.61 11.87 17.41
N TYR A 375 12.47 13.16 17.72
CA TYR A 375 13.36 13.87 18.63
C TYR A 375 13.33 13.30 20.04
N LYS A 376 12.13 13.12 20.59
CA LYS A 376 11.88 12.81 22.00
C LYS A 376 12.08 11.33 22.31
N THR A 377 11.65 10.44 21.42
CA THR A 377 11.50 9.01 21.73
C THR A 377 12.34 8.11 20.85
N TYR A 378 12.38 8.34 19.54
CA TYR A 378 13.09 7.42 18.62
C TYR A 378 14.58 7.71 18.50
N GLY A 379 15.01 8.93 18.85
CA GLY A 379 16.41 9.38 18.82
C GLY A 379 16.86 9.77 17.43
N LYS A 380 17.14 11.06 17.20
CA LYS A 380 17.63 11.59 15.91
C LYS A 380 18.91 10.91 15.43
N ASP A 381 19.80 10.54 16.35
CA ASP A 381 21.07 9.88 16.03
C ASP A 381 20.90 8.49 15.41
N ASN A 382 19.74 7.86 15.60
CA ASN A 382 19.41 6.59 14.94
C ASN A 382 19.08 6.78 13.45
N PHE A 383 18.85 8.01 12.99
CA PHE A 383 18.46 8.36 11.62
C PHE A 383 19.36 9.47 11.06
N PRO A 384 20.69 9.24 10.99
CA PRO A 384 21.65 10.31 10.69
C PRO A 384 21.42 10.90 9.30
N GLY A 385 21.37 12.24 9.22
CA GLY A 385 21.17 12.96 7.96
C GLY A 385 19.75 12.89 7.37
N LEU A 386 18.80 12.26 8.07
CA LEU A 386 17.40 12.21 7.66
C LEU A 386 16.59 13.23 8.48
N GLU A 387 15.99 14.21 7.80
CA GLU A 387 14.96 15.05 8.41
C GLU A 387 13.65 14.24 8.49
N LEU A 388 13.53 13.44 9.54
CA LEU A 388 12.52 12.39 9.68
C LEU A 388 11.28 12.87 10.46
N TYR A 389 10.12 12.46 9.96
CA TYR A 389 8.81 12.63 10.57
C TYR A 389 8.17 11.26 10.65
N ALA A 390 7.99 10.68 11.84
CA ALA A 390 7.58 9.29 11.94
C ALA A 390 6.69 8.98 13.15
N LYS A 391 5.94 7.89 13.04
CA LYS A 391 5.18 7.28 14.12
C LYS A 391 5.44 5.78 14.17
N SER A 392 5.79 5.28 15.35
CA SER A 392 5.85 3.85 15.62
C SER A 392 4.48 3.29 16.01
N GLY A 393 4.27 2.02 15.68
CA GLY A 393 3.19 1.20 16.20
C GLY A 393 3.72 -0.13 16.72
N THR A 394 3.17 -0.57 17.84
CA THR A 394 3.32 -1.93 18.35
C THR A 394 1.91 -2.46 18.48
N ALA A 395 1.53 -3.41 17.64
CA ALA A 395 0.16 -3.91 17.58
C ALA A 395 0.10 -5.31 18.19
N GLU A 396 -0.58 -5.42 19.32
CA GLU A 396 -0.71 -6.69 20.04
C GLU A 396 -1.43 -7.73 19.18
N VAL A 397 -0.92 -8.95 19.22
CA VAL A 397 -1.52 -10.11 18.56
C VAL A 397 -1.84 -11.17 19.61
N GLY A 398 -2.95 -11.88 19.41
CA GLY A 398 -3.40 -12.92 20.32
C GLY A 398 -2.43 -14.12 20.40
N GLY A 399 -2.65 -14.98 21.40
CA GLY A 399 -1.98 -16.29 21.48
C GLY A 399 -0.52 -16.24 21.96
N GLY A 400 -0.12 -15.22 22.72
CA GLY A 400 1.23 -15.11 23.31
C GLY A 400 2.34 -14.81 22.29
N GLN A 401 1.96 -14.45 21.08
CA GLN A 401 2.89 -14.06 20.03
C GLN A 401 3.43 -12.64 20.26
N SER A 402 4.64 -12.37 19.76
CA SER A 402 5.16 -10.99 19.76
C SER A 402 4.28 -10.08 18.89
N PRO A 403 4.08 -8.81 19.27
CA PRO A 403 3.27 -7.85 18.53
C PRO A 403 3.84 -7.59 17.12
N HIS A 404 2.99 -7.12 16.21
CA HIS A 404 3.45 -6.60 14.93
C HIS A 404 4.13 -5.25 15.13
N SER A 405 5.28 -5.07 14.47
CA SER A 405 6.10 -3.87 14.54
C SER A 405 5.80 -2.98 13.34
N TRP A 406 5.26 -1.79 13.60
CA TRP A 406 4.97 -0.78 12.59
C TRP A 406 5.89 0.43 12.73
N PHE A 407 6.32 0.99 11.60
CA PHE A 407 6.95 2.30 11.55
C PHE A 407 6.56 3.00 10.24
N VAL A 408 5.96 4.18 10.36
CA VAL A 408 5.43 4.95 9.22
C VAL A 408 5.89 6.38 9.30
N GLY A 409 6.03 7.04 8.16
CA GLY A 409 6.51 8.41 8.16
C GLY A 409 6.96 8.90 6.79
N TYR A 410 7.73 9.97 6.82
CA TYR A 410 8.36 10.55 5.65
C TYR A 410 9.64 11.29 6.02
N ILE A 411 10.47 11.55 5.02
CA ILE A 411 11.61 12.46 5.11
C ILE A 411 11.37 13.68 4.24
N THR A 412 11.81 14.83 4.71
CA THR A 412 11.89 16.04 3.89
C THR A 412 13.28 16.11 3.26
N ASN A 413 13.36 15.72 2.00
CA ASN A 413 14.56 15.90 1.17
C ASN A 413 14.09 16.40 -0.20
N LYS A 414 14.71 17.46 -0.72
CA LYS A 414 14.30 18.09 -1.98
C LYS A 414 14.44 17.15 -3.18
N ASP A 415 15.49 16.35 -3.18
CA ASP A 415 15.79 15.40 -4.25
C ASP A 415 15.02 14.09 -4.04
N TYR A 416 14.76 13.75 -2.77
CA TYR A 416 14.11 12.52 -2.35
C TYR A 416 12.93 12.78 -1.40
N PRO A 417 11.80 13.34 -1.87
CA PRO A 417 10.61 13.53 -1.04
C PRO A 417 9.91 12.18 -0.83
N LEU A 418 10.38 11.39 0.14
CA LEU A 418 9.97 10.01 0.35
C LEU A 418 9.08 9.84 1.59
N ALA A 419 7.94 9.17 1.40
CA ALA A 419 7.12 8.61 2.47
C ALA A 419 7.32 7.10 2.52
N PHE A 420 7.18 6.50 3.69
CA PHE A 420 7.43 5.08 3.90
C PHE A 420 6.47 4.42 4.88
N VAL A 421 6.34 3.10 4.73
CA VAL A 421 5.67 2.20 5.67
C VAL A 421 6.53 0.95 5.83
N VAL A 422 6.69 0.51 7.07
CA VAL A 422 7.29 -0.77 7.40
C VAL A 422 6.38 -1.51 8.36
N VAL A 423 6.12 -2.77 8.04
CA VAL A 423 5.45 -3.74 8.92
C VAL A 423 6.35 -4.95 9.04
N VAL A 424 6.64 -5.37 10.26
CA VAL A 424 7.30 -6.65 10.55
C VAL A 424 6.35 -7.46 11.42
N GLU A 425 5.83 -8.54 10.86
CA GLU A 425 4.97 -9.47 11.57
C GLU A 425 5.76 -10.07 12.74
N ASN A 426 5.11 -10.07 13.90
CA ASN A 426 5.68 -10.53 15.17
C ASN A 426 7.05 -9.91 15.50
N GLY A 427 7.29 -8.71 15.00
CA GLY A 427 8.56 -8.01 15.13
C GLY A 427 8.77 -7.34 16.48
N GLY A 428 7.83 -7.38 17.41
CA GLY A 428 7.96 -6.70 18.71
C GLY A 428 7.86 -5.18 18.58
N SER A 429 8.75 -4.45 19.27
CA SER A 429 8.76 -2.99 19.30
C SER A 429 8.83 -2.34 17.91
N GLY A 430 7.89 -1.43 17.61
CA GLY A 430 7.79 -0.66 16.37
C GLY A 430 9.09 0.06 15.97
N ALA A 431 9.54 1.00 16.80
CA ALA A 431 10.72 1.82 16.50
C ALA A 431 12.02 1.01 16.45
N GLN A 432 12.19 0.02 17.32
CA GLN A 432 13.44 -0.74 17.41
C GLN A 432 13.63 -1.73 16.24
N ASN A 433 12.54 -2.27 15.68
CA ASN A 433 12.61 -3.27 14.62
C ASN A 433 12.21 -2.70 13.26
N ALA A 434 10.98 -2.22 13.11
CA ALA A 434 10.52 -1.58 11.87
C ALA A 434 11.25 -0.24 11.61
N GLY A 435 11.58 0.52 12.65
CA GLY A 435 12.37 1.76 12.50
C GLY A 435 13.79 1.53 11.97
N LYS A 436 14.49 0.47 12.41
CA LYS A 436 15.82 0.12 11.85
C LYS A 436 15.75 -0.31 10.38
N VAL A 437 14.68 -1.01 10.00
CA VAL A 437 14.41 -1.36 8.60
C VAL A 437 14.19 -0.08 7.79
N ALA A 438 13.33 0.82 8.26
CA ALA A 438 13.07 2.10 7.60
C ALA A 438 14.36 2.92 7.43
N ASN A 439 15.18 3.04 8.47
CA ASN A 439 16.47 3.74 8.38
C ASN A 439 17.36 3.12 7.29
N THR A 440 17.54 1.80 7.30
CA THR A 440 18.39 1.11 6.31
C THR A 440 17.95 1.41 4.87
N VAL A 441 16.63 1.40 4.64
CA VAL A 441 16.04 1.64 3.32
C VAL A 441 16.16 3.10 2.91
N LEU A 442 15.83 4.04 3.80
CA LEU A 442 15.93 5.48 3.51
C LEU A 442 17.38 5.92 3.27
N GLN A 443 18.34 5.37 4.03
CA GLN A 443 19.76 5.60 3.80
C GLN A 443 20.22 5.08 2.45
N ALA A 444 19.69 3.94 1.98
CA ALA A 444 19.98 3.45 0.64
C ALA A 444 19.37 4.34 -0.45
N ALA A 445 18.20 4.94 -0.19
CA ALA A 445 17.54 5.84 -1.15
C ALA A 445 18.30 7.16 -1.34
N ILE A 446 18.77 7.80 -0.25
CA ILE A 446 19.39 9.13 -0.32
C ILE A 446 20.88 9.13 -0.69
N LYS A 447 21.52 7.95 -0.76
CA LYS A 447 22.94 7.80 -1.15
C LYS A 447 23.16 7.66 -2.65
N LYS A 448 22.08 7.56 -3.42
CA LYS A 448 22.12 7.64 -4.88
C LYS A 448 22.25 9.09 -5.31
#